data_AF-A0A7W9C8W9-F1
#
_entry.id   AF-A0A7W9C8W9-F1
#
_cell.length_a   1.000
_cell.length_b   1.000
_cell.length_c   1.000
_cell.angle_alpha   90.00
_cell.angle_beta   90.00
_cell.angle_gamma   90.00
#
_symmetry.space_group_name_H-M   'P 1'
#
loop_
_entity.id
_entity.type
_entity.pdbx_description
1 polymer ?
#
loop_
_entity_poly.entity_id
_entity_poly.type
_entity_poly.pdbx_seq_one_letter_code
_entity_poly.pdbx_strand_id
1 'polypeptide(L)' 'MIGIDLDGLRHLYIPFGDSGYVVQYRVDADAVVVARIFHARENR' A
#
# COMPACT_ATOMS: atom_id res chain seq x y z
N MET A 1 8.35 5.51 0.34
CA MET A 1 8.48 5.30 1.79
C MET A 1 7.71 4.04 2.14
N ILE A 2 8.33 3.09 2.85
CA ILE A 2 7.66 1.86 3.31
C ILE A 2 7.37 2.01 4.81
N GLY A 3 6.11 1.89 5.20
CA GLY A 3 5.67 1.86 6.60
C GLY A 3 4.96 0.54 6.89
N ILE A 4 5.14 0.01 8.11
CA ILE A 4 4.49 -1.24 8.58
C ILE A 4 3.47 -0.86 9.66
N ASP A 5 2.23 -1.32 9.49
CA ASP A 5 1.15 -1.18 10.46
C ASP A 5 1.14 -2.33 11.48
N LEU A 6 0.43 -2.16 12.60
CA LEU A 6 0.30 -3.15 13.67
C LEU A 6 -0.25 -4.51 13.19
N ASP A 7 -1.00 -4.53 12.08
CA ASP A 7 -1.55 -5.76 11.47
C ASP A 7 -0.58 -6.46 10.49
N GLY A 8 0.67 -6.00 10.38
CA GLY A 8 1.66 -6.55 9.43
C GLY A 8 1.44 -6.10 7.97
N LEU A 9 0.48 -5.20 7.75
CA LEU A 9 0.26 -4.54 6.47
C LEU A 9 1.37 -3.53 6.17
N ARG A 10 1.89 -3.62 4.95
CA ARG A 10 2.92 -2.75 4.39
C ARG A 10 2.28 -1.79 3.41
N HIS A 11 2.82 -0.57 3.37
CA HIS A 11 2.43 0.44 2.40
C HIS A 11 3.52 0.62 1.34
N LEU A 12 3.14 0.48 0.07
CA LEU A 12 3.97 0.84 -1.07
C LEU A 12 3.36 2.06 -1.77
N TYR A 13 4.08 3.18 -1.72
CA TYR A 13 3.74 4.36 -2.51
C TYR A 13 4.28 4.23 -3.92
N ILE A 14 3.38 4.31 -4.90
CA ILE A 14 3.70 4.25 -6.32
C ILE A 14 3.45 5.65 -6.91
N PRO A 15 4.51 6.39 -7.28
CA PRO A 15 4.35 7.69 -7.92
C PRO A 15 3.72 7.49 -9.30
N PHE A 16 2.58 8.15 -9.53
CA PHE A 16 1.86 8.13 -10.80
C PHE A 16 0.99 9.38 -10.93
N GLY A 17 1.08 10.07 -12.06
CA GLY A 17 0.41 11.34 -12.26
C GLY A 17 0.81 12.39 -11.22
N ASP A 18 -0.15 13.19 -10.78
CA ASP A 18 0.06 14.33 -9.88
C ASP A 18 0.13 13.95 -8.39
N SER A 19 -0.21 12.71 -8.01
CA SER A 19 -0.41 12.33 -6.60
C SER A 19 0.11 10.94 -6.20
N GLY A 20 0.11 9.98 -7.13
CA GLY A 20 0.43 8.59 -6.84
C GLY A 20 -0.69 7.78 -6.21
N TYR A 21 -0.44 6.48 -6.11
CA TYR A 21 -1.31 5.49 -5.47
C TYR A 21 -0.59 4.86 -4.29
N VAL A 22 -1.37 4.39 -3.32
CA VAL A 22 -0.88 3.60 -2.20
C VAL A 22 -1.42 2.18 -2.33
N VAL A 23 -0.51 1.22 -2.29
CA VAL A 23 -0.83 -0.20 -2.23
C VAL A 23 -0.63 -0.65 -0.78
N GLN A 24 -1.67 -1.16 -0.16
CA GLN A 24 -1.57 -1.87 1.12
C GLN A 24 -1.47 -3.36 0.83
N TYR A 25 -0.44 -4.00 1.36
CA TYR A 25 -0.19 -5.42 1.09
C TYR A 25 0.46 -6.10 2.28
N ARG A 26 0.40 -7.43 2.31
CA ARG A 26 1.20 -8.26 3.20
C ARG A 26 1.93 -9.32 2.40
N VAL A 27 3.03 -9.80 2.95
CA VAL A 27 3.81 -10.89 2.38
C VAL A 27 3.64 -12.10 3.27
N ASP A 28 3.04 -13.15 2.70
CA ASP A 28 2.92 -14.47 3.29
C ASP A 28 4.06 -15.37 2.76
N ALA A 29 4.14 -16.61 3.24
CA ALA A 29 5.24 -17.52 2.88
C ALA A 29 5.34 -17.83 1.38
N ASP A 30 4.21 -17.86 0.66
CA ASP A 30 4.15 -18.23 -0.77
C ASP A 30 3.45 -17.14 -1.62
N ALA A 31 2.96 -16.07 -1.00
CA ALA A 31 2.08 -15.11 -1.67
C ALA A 31 2.30 -13.68 -1.22
N VAL A 32 1.95 -12.76 -2.11
CA VAL A 32 1.78 -11.35 -1.79
C VAL A 32 0.29 -11.02 -1.91
N VAL A 33 -0.34 -10.68 -0.79
CA VAL A 33 -1.75 -10.33 -0.76
C VAL A 33 -1.89 -8.82 -0.78
N VAL A 34 -2.49 -8.29 -1.84
CA VAL A 34 -2.85 -6.88 -1.94
C VAL A 34 -4.22 -6.68 -1.30
N ALA A 35 -4.27 -5.97 -0.18
CA ALA A 35 -5.49 -5.70 0.56
C ALA A 35 -6.29 -4.55 -0.07
N ARG A 36 -5.60 -3.49 -0.52
CA ARG A 36 -6.23 -2.32 -1.13
C ARG A 36 -5.25 -1.56 -2.02
N ILE A 37 -5.80 -0.94 -3.06
CA ILE A 37 -5.14 0.10 -3.85
C ILE A 37 -6.05 1.34 -3.81
N PHE A 38 -5.49 2.51 -3.48
CA PHE A 38 -6.24 3.76 -3.46
C PHE A 38 -5.37 4.95 -3.86
N HIS A 39 -6.02 6.03 -4.27
CA HIS A 39 -5.33 7.25 -4.68
C HIS A 39 -4.76 7.98 -3.45
N ALA A 40 -3.53 8.47 -3.52
CA ALA A 40 -2.84 9.02 -2.35
C ALA A 40 -3.49 10.28 -1.75
N ARG A 41 -4.34 10.97 -2.54
CA ARG A 41 -5.14 12.12 -2.10
C ARG A 41 -6.57 11.79 -1.70
N GLU A 42 -6.96 10.52 -1.75
CA GLU A 42 -8.27 10.12 -1.26
C GLU A 42 -8.33 10.42 0.24
N ASN A 43 -9.21 11.36 0.62
CA ASN A 43 -9.33 11.81 2.00
C ASN A 43 -9.86 10.66 2.87
N ARG A 44 -9.08 10.26 3.86
CA ARG A 44 -9.36 9.13 4.75
C ARG A 44 -10.05 9.59 6.03
#